data_AF-A0A5N6MUV6-F1
#
_entry.id   AF-A0A5N6MUV6-F1
#
_cell.length_a   1.000
_cell.length_b   1.000
_cell.length_c   1.000
_cell.angle_alpha   90.00
_cell.angle_beta   90.00
_cell.angle_gamma   90.00
#
_symmetry.space_group_name_H-M   'P 1'
#
loop_
_entity.id
_entity.type
_entity.pdbx_description
1 polymer ?
#
loop_
_entity_poly.entity_id
_entity_poly.type
_entity_poly.pdbx_seq_one_letter_code
_entity_poly.pdbx_strand_id
1 'polypeptide(L)'
;MRIYGDIGRVGTRSGAAGAKGREGLPPQLGPGQVYAMKSGWVFHTGPCQIVRRTWDFNPEGLLVIDAEGADGRRQCGSCAAAPKD
;
A
#
# COMPACT_ATOMS: atom_id res chain seq x y z
N MET A 1 23.13 -2.81 -17.88
CA MET A 1 22.31 -3.78 -18.65
C MET A 1 22.00 -4.97 -17.74
N ARG A 2 20.76 -5.09 -17.23
CA ARG A 2 20.24 -6.33 -16.64
C ARG A 2 18.81 -6.48 -17.13
N ILE A 3 18.58 -7.58 -17.83
CA ILE A 3 17.33 -7.99 -18.46
C ILE A 3 16.62 -8.91 -17.46
N TYR A 4 15.32 -8.72 -17.25
CA TYR A 4 14.44 -9.80 -16.80
C TYR A 4 13.20 -9.79 -17.69
N GLY A 5 13.08 -10.86 -18.49
CA GLY A 5 11.91 -11.20 -19.27
C GLY A 5 11.05 -12.23 -18.54
N ASP A 6 9.75 -12.03 -18.70
CA ASP A 6 8.59 -12.93 -18.65
C ASP A 6 8.49 -14.08 -17.64
N ILE A 7 7.49 -13.92 -16.75
CA ILE A 7 6.65 -15.01 -16.26
C ILE A 7 5.18 -14.57 -16.44
N GLY A 8 4.46 -15.27 -17.31
CA GLY A 8 3.01 -15.47 -17.38
C GLY A 8 2.01 -14.44 -16.82
N ARG A 9 1.26 -13.82 -17.75
CA ARG A 9 -0.11 -13.25 -17.65
C ARG A 9 -1.05 -14.21 -16.89
N VAL A 10 -1.89 -13.78 -15.93
CA VAL A 10 -3.18 -13.05 -16.06
C VAL A 10 -3.45 -12.23 -14.78
N GLY A 11 -3.77 -10.94 -14.95
CA GLY A 11 -4.20 -10.03 -13.87
C GLY A 11 -3.35 -8.75 -13.83
N THR A 12 -3.60 -7.82 -14.74
CA THR A 12 -2.86 -6.55 -14.86
C THR A 12 -3.01 -5.68 -13.61
N ARG A 13 -1.92 -5.06 -13.11
CA ARG A 13 -2.07 -3.87 -12.25
C ARG A 13 -0.99 -3.60 -11.20
N SER A 14 0.29 -3.48 -11.55
CA SER A 14 1.38 -3.17 -10.61
C SER A 14 1.09 -2.00 -9.66
N GLY A 15 1.11 -2.25 -8.36
CA GLY A 15 1.28 -1.20 -7.34
C GLY A 15 2.75 -0.81 -7.28
N ALA A 16 3.08 0.44 -7.63
CA ALA A 16 4.45 0.94 -7.50
C ALA A 16 4.83 0.97 -6.00
N ALA A 17 5.94 0.33 -5.64
CA ALA A 17 6.60 0.61 -4.37
C ALA A 17 7.01 2.09 -4.37
N GLY A 18 6.68 2.84 -3.32
CA GLY A 18 7.07 4.24 -3.21
C GLY A 18 8.60 4.36 -3.09
N ALA A 19 9.27 4.78 -4.16
CA ALA A 19 10.70 5.09 -4.12
C ALA A 19 10.88 6.42 -3.35
N LYS A 20 11.38 6.38 -2.11
CA LYS A 20 11.57 7.59 -1.30
C LYS A 20 12.94 8.22 -1.55
N GLY A 21 12.94 9.45 -2.06
CA GLY A 21 13.90 10.47 -1.61
C GLY A 21 13.33 11.09 -0.34
N ARG A 22 13.90 10.73 0.81
CA ARG A 22 13.73 11.15 2.23
C ARG A 22 12.64 12.15 2.72
N GLU A 23 12.01 12.98 1.90
CA GLU A 23 11.08 14.05 2.30
C GLU A 23 9.78 13.95 1.49
N GLY A 24 8.70 13.47 2.09
CA GLY A 24 7.42 13.40 1.41
C GLY A 24 6.32 12.74 2.23
N LEU A 25 5.07 12.99 1.87
CA LEU A 25 3.90 12.26 2.38
C LEU A 25 3.87 10.84 1.78
N PRO A 26 3.21 9.85 2.44
CA PRO A 26 2.98 8.56 1.82
C PRO A 26 2.23 8.72 0.48
N PRO A 27 2.41 7.79 -0.48
CA PRO A 27 1.79 7.88 -1.80
C PRO A 27 0.27 8.09 -1.68
N GLN A 28 -0.32 9.04 -2.40
CA GLN A 28 -1.76 9.27 -2.31
C GLN A 28 -2.52 8.08 -2.91
N LEU A 29 -3.60 7.64 -2.25
CA LEU A 29 -4.45 6.57 -2.75
C LEU A 29 -5.33 7.08 -3.89
N GLY A 30 -5.39 6.33 -4.99
CA GLY A 30 -6.41 6.48 -6.01
C GLY A 30 -7.75 5.86 -5.59
N PRO A 31 -8.82 6.06 -6.39
CA PRO A 31 -10.12 5.43 -6.14
C PRO A 31 -10.00 3.91 -6.02
N GLY A 32 -10.59 3.34 -4.98
CA GLY A 32 -10.57 1.89 -4.73
C GLY A 32 -9.21 1.34 -4.27
N GLN A 33 -8.21 2.18 -4.03
CA GLN A 33 -6.91 1.74 -3.53
C GLN A 33 -6.82 1.81 -2.02
N VAL A 34 -5.95 0.96 -1.46
CA VAL A 34 -5.63 0.90 -0.03
C VAL A 34 -4.13 0.78 0.16
N TYR A 35 -3.65 1.20 1.33
CA TYR A 35 -2.32 0.83 1.77
C TYR A 35 -2.35 -0.58 2.37
N ALA A 36 -1.30 -1.33 2.07
CA ALA A 36 -1.04 -2.62 2.67
C ALA A 36 0.43 -2.72 2.99
N MET A 37 0.76 -3.47 4.04
CA MET A 37 2.15 -3.76 4.33
C MET A 37 2.56 -4.99 3.53
N LYS A 38 3.83 -5.04 3.10
CA LYS A 38 4.39 -6.15 2.31
C LYS A 38 4.18 -7.50 3.01
N SER A 39 4.21 -7.49 4.33
CA SER A 39 3.79 -8.61 5.19
C SER A 39 2.63 -8.17 6.09
N GLY A 40 1.74 -9.11 6.40
CA GLY A 40 0.65 -8.91 7.35
C GLY A 40 -0.75 -9.02 6.74
N TRP A 41 -1.73 -9.01 7.64
CA TRP A 41 -3.15 -9.29 7.34
C TRP A 41 -4.02 -8.05 7.52
N VAL A 42 -3.44 -6.86 7.42
CA VAL A 42 -4.13 -5.59 7.64
C VAL A 42 -3.97 -4.68 6.43
N PHE A 43 -5.06 -4.01 6.06
CA PHE A 43 -5.04 -2.91 5.10
C PHE A 43 -5.50 -1.60 5.75
N HIS A 44 -5.09 -0.48 5.17
CA HIS A 44 -5.35 0.87 5.66
C HIS A 44 -5.95 1.72 4.54
N THR A 45 -7.07 2.37 4.81
CA THR A 45 -7.79 3.21 3.85
C THR A 45 -7.32 4.66 3.83
N GLY A 46 -6.30 4.99 4.61
CA GLY A 46 -5.78 6.36 4.73
C GLY A 46 -4.46 6.43 5.50
N PRO A 47 -3.82 7.61 5.56
CA PRO A 47 -2.48 7.82 6.11
C PRO A 47 -2.47 7.85 7.65
N CYS A 48 -2.96 6.77 8.28
CA CYS A 48 -2.94 6.60 9.73
C CYS A 48 -1.50 6.52 10.27
N GLN A 49 -1.34 6.54 11.60
CA GLN A 49 -0.04 6.50 12.26
C GLN A 49 0.84 5.31 11.82
N ILE A 50 0.24 4.14 11.55
CA ILE A 50 0.96 2.95 11.08
C ILE A 50 1.53 3.19 9.66
N VAL A 51 0.71 3.72 8.75
CA VAL A 51 1.14 4.09 7.40
C VAL A 51 2.25 5.14 7.45
N ARG A 52 2.07 6.19 8.27
CA ARG A 52 3.06 7.25 8.46
C ARG A 52 4.39 6.69 8.96
N ARG A 53 4.37 5.89 10.02
CA ARG A 53 5.57 5.27 10.60
C ARG A 53 6.25 4.32 9.61
N THR A 54 5.47 3.52 8.88
CA THR A 54 6.03 2.61 7.87
C THR A 54 6.69 3.43 6.75
N TRP A 55 6.03 4.48 6.28
CA TRP A 55 6.59 5.39 5.27
C TRP A 55 7.88 6.10 5.72
N ASP A 56 7.95 6.51 6.98
CA ASP A 56 9.11 7.24 7.51
C ASP A 56 10.33 6.33 7.71
N PHE A 57 10.12 5.09 8.14
CA PHE A 57 11.22 4.19 8.55
C PHE A 57 11.45 2.97 7.65
N ASN A 58 10.48 2.59 6.81
CA ASN A 58 10.51 1.42 5.92
C ASN A 58 9.57 1.61 4.71
N PRO A 59 9.82 2.60 3.84
CA PRO A 59 8.93 2.91 2.72
C PRO A 59 8.75 1.75 1.74
N GLU A 60 9.76 0.91 1.55
CA GLU A 60 9.70 -0.31 0.73
C GLU A 60 8.77 -1.40 1.30
N GLY A 61 8.43 -1.29 2.58
CA GLY A 61 7.44 -2.13 3.26
C GLY A 61 6.00 -1.69 3.03
N LEU A 62 5.76 -0.47 2.52
CA LEU A 62 4.44 0.08 2.25
C LEU A 62 4.07 -0.13 0.78
N LEU A 63 2.94 -0.80 0.56
CA LEU A 63 2.37 -1.05 -0.75
C LEU A 63 1.08 -0.23 -0.93
N VAL A 64 0.83 0.21 -2.15
CA VAL A 64 -0.49 0.66 -2.60
C VAL A 64 -1.04 -0.44 -3.49
N ILE A 65 -2.20 -0.98 -3.12
CA ILE A 65 -2.87 -2.07 -3.86
C ILE A 65 -4.35 -1.72 -4.07
N ASP A 66 -4.99 -2.37 -5.02
CA ASP A 66 -6.44 -2.30 -5.15
C ASP A 66 -7.12 -2.98 -3.96
N ALA A 67 -8.28 -2.49 -3.54
CA ALA A 67 -9.03 -3.05 -2.41
C ALA A 67 -9.41 -4.52 -2.63
N GLU A 68 -9.65 -4.93 -3.88
CA GLU A 68 -9.86 -6.33 -4.26
C GLU A 68 -8.62 -7.20 -3.97
N GLY A 69 -7.41 -6.65 -4.14
CA GLY A 69 -6.16 -7.31 -3.78
C GLY A 69 -5.91 -7.38 -2.27
N ALA A 70 -6.72 -6.70 -1.46
CA ALA A 70 -6.71 -6.81 -0.01
C ALA A 70 -7.65 -7.91 0.51
N ASP A 71 -8.29 -8.69 -0.38
CA ASP A 71 -9.17 -9.78 0.03
C ASP A 71 -8.48 -10.76 1.00
N GLY A 72 -9.21 -11.18 2.03
CA GLY A 72 -8.66 -11.93 3.18
C GLY A 72 -7.87 -11.12 4.22
N ARG A 73 -7.62 -9.82 4.00
CA ARG A 73 -7.04 -8.92 5.02
C ARG A 73 -8.14 -8.19 5.78
N ARG A 74 -7.86 -7.85 7.04
CA ARG A 74 -8.75 -7.06 7.90
C ARG A 74 -8.45 -5.57 7.76
N GLN A 75 -9.47 -4.72 7.87
CA GLN A 75 -9.24 -3.28 7.95
C GLN A 75 -8.57 -2.93 9.28
N CYS A 76 -7.63 -1.98 9.26
CA CYS A 76 -7.06 -1.41 10.47
C CYS A 76 -8.14 -0.76 11.35
N GLY A 77 -8.17 -1.07 12.65
CA GLY A 77 -9.16 -0.54 13.58
C GLY A 77 -9.18 0.98 13.64
N SER A 78 -8.02 1.64 13.62
CA SER A 78 -7.94 3.10 13.57
C SER A 78 -8.48 3.69 12.27
N CYS A 79 -8.31 2.99 11.14
CA CYS A 79 -8.88 3.40 9.86
C CYS A 79 -10.38 3.13 9.78
N ALA A 80 -10.89 2.13 10.51
CA ALA A 80 -12.32 1.84 10.58
C ALA A 80 -13.07 2.84 11.48
N ALA A 81 -12.42 3.34 12.53
CA ALA A 81 -12.98 4.31 13.46
C ALA A 81 -12.86 5.78 13.00
N ALA A 82 -12.09 6.06 11.95
CA ALA A 82 -11.98 7.40 11.41
C ALA A 82 -13.32 7.83 10.76
N PRO A 83 -13.75 9.10 10.93
CA PRO A 83 -14.93 9.62 10.24
C PRO A 83 -14.78 9.41 8.72
N LYS A 84 -15.84 8.94 8.09
CA LYS A 84 -15.93 8.87 6.63
C LYS A 84 -16.67 10.12 6.17
N ASP A 85 -15.94 11.20 5.96
CA ASP A 85 -16.46 12.42 5.33
C ASP A 85 -16.68 12.21 3.82
#